data_AF-A0A9Q3J9L9-F1
#
_entry.id   AF-A0A9Q3J9L9-F1
#
_cell.length_a   1.000
_cell.length_b   1.000
_cell.length_c   1.000
_cell.angle_alpha   90.00
_cell.angle_beta   90.00
_cell.angle_gamma   90.00
#
_symmetry.space_group_name_H-M   'P 1'
#
loop_
_entity.id
_entity.type
_entity.pdbx_description
1 polymer ?
#
loop_
_entity_poly.entity_id
_entity_poly.type
_entity_poly.pdbx_seq_one_letter_code
_entity_poly.pdbx_strand_id
1 'polypeptide(L)' 'MLRNNRPEFAIGEEPLGKIRGHDIELYLEVERPYPPMLRRPPYPERLETRKEIQKHINELLEMDVIRRLDTMK' A
#
# COMPACT_ATOMS: atom_id res chain seq x y z
N MET A 1 20.80 21.33 12.77
CA MET A 1 19.50 21.52 13.44
C MET A 1 18.48 21.83 12.35
N LEU A 2 17.66 20.85 11.95
CA LEU A 2 16.49 21.04 11.08
C LEU A 2 15.48 21.87 11.89
N ARG A 3 15.64 23.19 11.84
CA ARG A 3 14.97 24.12 12.74
C ARG A 3 13.53 24.37 12.27
N ASN A 4 12.63 23.78 13.06
CA ASN A 4 11.25 24.20 13.31
C ASN A 4 10.23 23.88 12.20
N ASN A 5 9.51 22.76 12.39
CA ASN A 5 8.13 22.49 11.94
C ASN A 5 7.77 23.04 10.56
N ARG A 6 8.53 22.59 9.57
CA ARG A 6 8.20 22.80 8.17
C ARG A 6 7.26 21.69 7.72
N PRO A 7 6.00 21.98 7.37
CA PRO A 7 5.03 20.97 6.92
C PRO A 7 5.44 20.29 5.60
N GLU A 8 6.49 20.79 4.94
CA GLU A 8 7.02 20.23 3.71
C GLU A 8 7.85 18.96 3.92
N PHE A 9 8.25 18.65 5.16
CA PHE A 9 8.99 17.42 5.48
C PHE A 9 8.04 16.40 6.10
N ALA A 10 8.15 15.14 5.66
CA ALA A 10 7.41 14.05 6.26
C ALA A 10 7.80 13.89 7.74
N ILE A 11 6.91 14.29 8.65
CA ILE A 11 7.03 14.04 10.09
C ILE A 11 6.17 12.81 10.40
N GLY A 12 6.61 11.94 11.31
CA GLY A 12 5.89 10.70 11.66
C GLY A 12 4.45 10.89 12.18
N GLU A 13 4.03 12.12 12.49
CA GLU A 13 2.69 12.47 12.99
C GLU A 13 1.68 12.79 11.86
N GLU A 14 2.18 12.99 10.62
CA GLU A 14 1.37 13.21 9.43
C GLU A 14 1.50 12.02 8.47
N PRO A 15 0.61 11.02 8.56
CA PRO A 15 0.63 9.88 7.66
C PRO A 15 0.40 10.31 6.20
N LEU A 16 1.15 9.72 5.28
CA LEU A 16 1.09 10.01 3.84
C LEU A 16 -0.33 9.89 3.27
N GLY A 17 -1.16 8.99 3.82
CA GLY A 17 -2.57 8.83 3.44
C GLY A 17 -3.48 10.04 3.72
N LYS A 18 -3.02 11.06 4.46
CA LYS A 18 -3.80 12.29 4.70
C LYS A 18 -3.84 13.23 3.50
N ILE A 19 -2.99 13.06 2.50
CA ILE A 19 -2.98 13.90 1.29
C ILE A 19 -4.19 13.53 0.42
N ARG A 20 -5.14 14.46 0.28
CA ARG A 20 -6.37 14.28 -0.52
C ARG A 20 -6.24 14.92 -1.91
N GLY A 21 -7.04 14.48 -2.87
CA GLY A 21 -7.16 15.11 -4.19
C GLY A 21 -6.19 14.60 -5.26
N HIS A 22 -5.45 13.52 -4.97
CA HIS A 22 -4.57 12.82 -5.92
C HIS A 22 -5.10 11.42 -6.26
N ASP A 23 -6.42 11.25 -6.25
CA ASP A 23 -7.06 9.99 -6.59
C ASP A 23 -6.89 9.71 -8.09
N ILE A 24 -6.50 8.48 -8.42
CA ILE A 24 -6.28 8.05 -9.80
C ILE A 24 -7.38 7.04 -10.16
N GLU A 25 -8.11 7.32 -11.23
CA GLU A 25 -9.00 6.33 -11.84
C GLU A 25 -8.21 5.52 -12.87
N LEU A 26 -8.14 4.20 -12.64
CA LEU A 26 -7.48 3.26 -13.53
C LEU A 26 -8.53 2.44 -14.27
N TYR A 27 -8.46 2.45 -15.60
CA TYR A 27 -9.33 1.68 -16.48
C TYR A 27 -8.53 0.55 -17.13
N LEU A 28 -9.11 -0.65 -17.17
CA LEU A 28 -8.54 -1.76 -17.94
C LEU A 28 -9.01 -1.64 -19.39
N GLU A 29 -8.07 -1.77 -20.33
CA GLU A 29 -8.37 -1.82 -21.77
C GLU A 29 -8.98 -3.16 -22.21
N VAL A 30 -9.08 -4.13 -21.29
CA VAL A 30 -9.56 -5.49 -21.55
C VAL A 30 -10.81 -5.81 -20.75
N GLU A 31 -11.75 -6.50 -21.40
CA GLU A 31 -12.96 -7.02 -20.77
C GLU A 31 -12.74 -8.44 -20.24
N ARG A 32 -13.68 -8.95 -19.43
CA ARG A 32 -13.61 -10.33 -18.93
C ARG A 32 -13.69 -11.34 -20.10
N PRO A 33 -12.96 -12.48 -20.04
CA PRO A 33 -12.18 -12.96 -18.90
C PRO A 33 -10.79 -12.29 -18.79
N TYR A 34 -10.45 -11.85 -17.58
CA TYR A 34 -9.16 -11.23 -17.31
C TYR A 34 -7.99 -12.18 -17.57
N PRO A 35 -6.82 -11.67 -18.00
CA PRO A 35 -5.63 -12.49 -18.23
C PRO A 35 -5.29 -13.38 -17.03
N PRO A 36 -4.91 -14.66 -17.26
CA PRO A 36 -4.50 -15.58 -16.18
C PRO A 36 -3.37 -15.03 -15.29
N MET A 37 -2.56 -14.12 -15.83
CA MET A 37 -1.51 -13.40 -15.08
C MET A 37 -2.03 -12.68 -13.84
N LEU A 38 -3.27 -12.18 -13.85
CA LEU A 38 -3.88 -11.50 -12.71
C LEU A 38 -4.37 -12.46 -11.62
N ARG A 39 -4.38 -13.78 -11.88
CA ARG A 39 -4.80 -14.83 -10.95
C ARG A 39 -3.64 -15.64 -10.38
N ARG A 40 -2.40 -15.16 -10.56
CA ARG A 40 -1.22 -15.88 -10.08
C ARG A 40 -1.22 -15.90 -8.54
N PRO A 41 -0.96 -17.05 -7.91
CA PRO A 41 -0.74 -17.08 -6.47
C PRO A 41 0.51 -16.25 -6.13
N PRO A 42 0.62 -15.74 -4.89
CA PRO A 42 1.84 -15.10 -4.44
C PRO A 42 3.01 -16.07 -4.55
N TYR A 43 4.18 -15.54 -4.88
CA TYR A 43 5.40 -16.34 -4.99
C TYR A 43 5.76 -16.92 -3.60
N PRO A 44 6.27 -18.15 -3.50
CA PRO A 44 6.66 -18.71 -2.21
C PRO A 44 7.82 -17.93 -1.60
N GLU A 45 7.67 -17.55 -0.33
CA GLU A 45 8.66 -16.77 0.41
C GLU A 45 9.26 -17.57 1.58
N ARG A 46 10.50 -17.24 1.94
CA ARG A 46 11.14 -17.78 3.15
C ARG A 46 10.48 -17.21 4.40
N LEU A 47 10.47 -17.98 5.50
CA LEU A 47 9.84 -17.58 6.76
C LEU A 47 10.41 -16.27 7.34
N GLU A 48 11.73 -16.09 7.26
CA GLU A 48 12.41 -14.89 7.73
C GLU A 48 11.99 -13.66 6.90
N THR A 49 12.01 -13.81 5.57
CA THR A 49 11.56 -12.76 4.64
C THR A 49 10.11 -12.36 4.92
N ARG A 50 9.23 -13.34 5.14
CA ARG A 50 7.82 -13.08 5.46
C ARG A 50 7.65 -12.26 6.74
N LYS A 51 8.47 -12.51 7.78
CA LYS A 51 8.39 -11.76 9.04
C LYS A 51 8.77 -10.29 8.86
N GLU A 52 9.86 -10.02 8.15
CA GLU A 52 10.31 -8.66 7.86
C GLU A 52 9.31 -7.92 6.97
N ILE A 53 8.79 -8.58 5.93
CA ILE A 53 7.74 -8.02 5.08
C ILE A 53 6.49 -7.70 5.91
N GLN A 54 6.08 -8.59 6.81
CA GLN A 54 4.90 -8.39 7.64
C GLN A 54 5.03 -7.16 8.55
N LYS A 55 6.23 -6.89 9.08
CA LYS A 55 6.50 -5.69 9.86
C LYS A 55 6.21 -4.42 9.03
N HIS A 56 6.75 -4.34 7.82
CA HIS A 56 6.52 -3.20 6.93
C HIS A 56 5.06 -3.09 6.47
N ILE A 57 4.39 -4.22 6.24
CA ILE A 57 2.94 -4.22 5.94
C ILE A 57 2.15 -3.57 7.09
N ASN A 58 2.49 -3.88 8.34
CA ASN A 58 1.81 -3.28 9.49
C ASN A 58 2.07 -1.77 9.57
N GLU A 59 3.30 -1.32 9.36
CA GLU A 59 3.64 0.12 9.29
C GLU A 59 2.81 0.83 8.20
N LEU A 60 2.67 0.24 7.03
CA LEU A 60 1.88 0.80 5.92
C LEU A 60 0.37 0.83 6.20
N LEU A 61 -0.15 -0.14 6.96
CA LEU A 61 -1.54 -0.16 7.42
C LEU A 61 -1.81 0.96 8.43
N GLU A 62 -0.89 1.16 9.38
CA GLU A 62 -0.99 2.25 10.38
C GLU A 62 -0.94 3.64 9.73
N MET A 63 -0.19 3.78 8.64
CA MET A 63 -0.11 5.02 7.86
C MET A 63 -1.28 5.23 6.87
N ASP A 64 -2.25 4.31 6.82
CA ASP A 64 -3.38 4.33 5.89
C ASP A 64 -2.95 4.42 4.40
N VAL A 65 -1.77 3.89 4.09
CA VAL A 65 -1.23 3.82 2.71
C VAL A 65 -1.80 2.60 1.98
N ILE A 66 -1.96 1.50 2.71
CA ILE A 66 -2.62 0.29 2.22
C ILE A 66 -3.80 -0.05 3.12
N ARG A 67 -4.81 -0.71 2.56
CA ARG A 67 -5.99 -1.15 3.30
C ARG A 67 -6.29 -2.61 3.01
N ARG A 68 -6.89 -3.29 3.99
CA ARG A 68 -7.43 -4.62 3.79
C ARG A 68 -8.68 -4.53 2.93
N LEU A 69 -8.73 -5.31 1.86
CA LEU A 69 -9.94 -5.54 1.10
C LEU A 69 -10.47 -6.90 1.53
N ASP A 70 -11.67 -6.92 2.12
CA ASP A 70 -12.38 -8.17 2.31
C ASP A 70 -12.87 -8.61 0.93
N THR A 71 -12.28 -9.67 0.39
CA THR A 71 -12.79 -10.30 -0.83
C THR A 71 -14.23 -10.70 -0.56
N MET A 72 -15.17 -10.07 -1.26
CA MET A 72 -16.57 -10.53 -1.26
C MET A 72 -16.58 -12.02 -1.60
N LYS A 73 -17.18 -12.81 -0.72
CA LYS A 73 -17.42 -14.25 -0.88
C LYS A 73 -18.27 -14.54 -2.10
#